data_AF-A0A521WTS1-F1
#
_entry.id   AF-A0A521WTS1-F1
#
_cell.length_a   1.000
_cell.length_b   1.000
_cell.length_c   1.000
_cell.angle_alpha   90.00
_cell.angle_beta   90.00
_cell.angle_gamma   90.00
#
_symmetry.space_group_name_H-M   'P 1'
#
loop_
_entity.id
_entity.type
_entity.pdbx_description
1 polymer ?
#
loop_
_entity_poly.entity_id
_entity_poly.type
_entity_poly.pdbx_seq_one_letter_code
_entity_poly.pdbx_strand_id
1 'polypeptide(L)'
;MKFRFRFFDISLSRFPVAFLAVLCCAFTGAAQPLLQTYVTLDSLYRFIQPRETLVVLCKKEYKLPDTDNQLPSRRFVTFVGVKGQENVLIAAITTEPVSDVNKDISRTVQFRGATSIAGNIQTWGYIYDRNQDGIIDYLALLGGAAPFWTEDMPKDYPERGFQLTPQQRELLVGHSNLVFNHWADDNFDGKLDGVVHVDMFLERDWVKRRLVVQSSKFNDDFDVVSSFRRRPRDIKDSIDVYDDGVPFYPIGKQEREMLGKPMFDDKNNLLALLNRAASECNLEKKLNGLPKKEAE
;
A
#
# COMPACT_ATOMS: atom_id res chain seq x y z
N MET A 1 51.39 30.80 -11.49
CA MET A 1 52.24 30.23 -10.42
C MET A 1 52.12 28.71 -10.50
N LYS A 2 53.16 28.03 -10.99
CA LYS A 2 53.25 26.58 -11.17
C LYS A 2 54.08 26.01 -10.02
N PHE A 3 53.63 24.93 -9.38
CA PHE A 3 54.52 24.04 -8.62
C PHE A 3 54.10 22.57 -8.83
N ARG A 4 55.07 21.78 -9.30
CA ARG A 4 55.11 20.31 -9.32
C ARG A 4 56.06 19.87 -8.21
N PHE A 5 55.76 18.81 -7.47
CA PHE A 5 56.70 17.82 -6.90
C PHE A 5 55.89 16.54 -6.58
N ARG A 6 56.09 15.45 -7.31
CA ARG A 6 57.02 14.30 -7.15
C ARG A 6 56.62 13.29 -6.08
N PHE A 7 56.53 12.06 -6.56
CA PHE A 7 56.31 10.78 -5.89
C PHE A 7 57.38 10.47 -4.84
N PHE A 8 56.96 9.73 -3.81
CA PHE A 8 57.82 8.80 -3.08
C PHE A 8 57.18 7.41 -3.13
N ASP A 9 57.90 6.47 -3.73
CA ASP A 9 57.77 5.03 -3.53
C ASP A 9 58.36 4.66 -2.17
N ILE A 10 57.64 3.88 -1.37
CA ILE A 10 58.22 3.02 -0.34
C ILE A 10 57.59 1.64 -0.50
N SER A 11 58.46 0.65 -0.73
CA SER A 11 58.14 -0.76 -0.90
C SER A 11 58.80 -1.59 0.20
N LEU A 12 58.07 -2.63 0.61
CA LEU A 12 58.48 -3.86 1.31
C LEU A 12 58.91 -3.77 2.79
N SER A 13 58.15 -4.43 3.67
CA SER A 13 58.52 -5.79 4.11
C SER A 13 57.47 -6.45 5.02
N ARG A 14 57.21 -7.73 4.70
CA ARG A 14 56.41 -8.80 5.31
C ARG A 14 56.45 -8.89 6.85
N PHE A 15 55.29 -9.19 7.46
CA PHE A 15 55.15 -10.25 8.48
C PHE A 15 53.75 -10.91 8.35
N PRO A 16 53.64 -12.24 8.57
CA PRO A 16 52.42 -13.01 8.35
C PRO A 16 51.64 -13.18 9.65
N VAL A 17 50.36 -12.85 9.66
CA VAL A 17 49.42 -13.39 10.65
C VAL A 17 48.19 -13.85 9.88
N ALA A 18 48.09 -15.16 9.72
CA ALA A 18 46.83 -15.80 9.41
C ALA A 18 45.88 -15.52 10.58
N PHE A 19 44.77 -14.84 10.31
CA PHE A 19 43.56 -14.99 11.09
C PHE A 19 42.41 -15.24 10.13
N LEU A 20 41.88 -16.46 10.21
CA LEU A 20 40.56 -16.82 9.75
C LEU A 20 39.56 -15.78 10.30
N ALA A 21 38.98 -14.98 9.43
CA ALA A 21 37.74 -14.27 9.71
C ALA A 21 36.78 -14.57 8.56
N VAL A 22 36.14 -15.73 8.70
CA VAL A 22 34.70 -15.95 8.47
C VAL A 22 34.09 -15.06 7.39
N LEU A 23 33.98 -15.66 6.21
CA LEU A 23 32.75 -15.79 5.45
C LEU A 23 31.46 -15.43 6.24
N CYS A 24 31.15 -14.15 6.38
CA CYS A 24 29.85 -13.60 6.80
C CYS A 24 29.72 -12.15 6.27
N CYS A 25 29.86 -11.95 4.97
CA CYS A 25 29.31 -10.77 4.28
C CYS A 25 28.00 -11.10 3.55
N ALA A 26 27.31 -12.15 4.01
CA ALA A 26 25.88 -12.34 3.80
C ALA A 26 25.20 -11.92 5.10
N PHE A 27 24.13 -11.14 5.00
CA PHE A 27 23.28 -10.68 6.12
C PHE A 27 23.81 -9.52 6.99
N THR A 28 24.13 -8.38 6.37
CA THR A 28 23.68 -7.10 6.97
C THR A 28 22.49 -6.57 6.18
N GLY A 29 21.51 -7.45 5.96
CA GLY A 29 20.11 -7.05 5.82
C GLY A 29 19.63 -6.60 7.18
N ALA A 30 20.20 -5.51 7.70
CA ALA A 30 19.59 -4.80 8.81
C ALA A 30 18.22 -4.42 8.29
N ALA A 31 17.18 -5.05 8.84
CA ALA A 31 15.79 -4.69 8.63
C ALA A 31 15.75 -3.16 8.59
N GLN A 32 15.48 -2.58 7.41
CA GLN A 32 15.12 -1.17 7.41
C GLN A 32 13.98 -1.06 8.43
N PRO A 33 13.98 -0.05 9.31
CA PRO A 33 12.90 0.11 10.27
C PRO A 33 11.60 -0.07 9.49
N LEU A 34 10.71 -0.97 9.92
CA LEU A 34 9.48 -1.31 9.18
C LEU A 34 8.68 -0.07 8.75
N LEU A 35 8.66 0.95 9.60
CA LEU A 35 8.16 2.29 9.30
C LEU A 35 8.79 2.89 8.03
N GLN A 36 10.09 2.75 7.80
CA GLN A 36 10.79 3.17 6.59
C GLN A 36 10.35 2.39 5.34
N THR A 37 9.96 1.12 5.44
CA THR A 37 9.33 0.36 4.34
C THR A 37 7.97 0.99 3.95
N TYR A 38 7.11 1.28 4.94
CA TYR A 38 5.84 1.97 4.69
C TYR A 38 6.02 3.43 4.22
N VAL A 39 7.02 4.16 4.72
CA VAL A 39 7.41 5.53 4.26
C VAL A 39 7.81 5.50 2.79
N THR A 40 8.61 4.50 2.39
CA THR A 40 9.08 4.39 1.02
C THR A 40 7.88 4.11 0.11
N LEU A 41 6.87 3.36 0.57
CA LEU A 41 5.68 3.02 -0.20
C LEU A 41 4.73 4.20 -0.46
N ASP A 42 4.52 5.10 0.51
CA ASP A 42 3.76 6.36 0.28
C ASP A 42 4.42 7.26 -0.80
N SER A 43 5.72 7.05 -1.08
CA SER A 43 6.49 7.71 -2.16
C SER A 43 6.81 6.84 -3.39
N LEU A 44 6.70 5.51 -3.29
CA LEU A 44 7.03 4.52 -4.34
C LEU A 44 5.86 4.22 -5.26
N TYR A 45 4.63 4.55 -4.88
CA TYR A 45 3.54 4.64 -5.85
C TYR A 45 3.73 5.90 -6.68
N ARG A 46 4.79 5.88 -7.50
CA ARG A 46 4.77 6.46 -8.83
C ARG A 46 3.58 5.82 -9.52
N PHE A 47 2.45 6.48 -9.33
CA PHE A 47 1.22 6.30 -10.06
C PHE A 47 1.54 5.77 -11.46
N ILE A 48 0.98 4.62 -11.86
CA ILE A 48 1.12 4.12 -13.24
C ILE A 48 0.73 5.29 -14.14
N GLN A 49 1.73 5.89 -14.78
CA GLN A 49 1.56 7.18 -15.45
C GLN A 49 0.43 7.01 -16.44
N PRO A 50 -0.60 7.89 -16.52
CA PRO A 50 -1.81 7.68 -17.34
C PRO A 50 -1.55 7.23 -18.79
N ARG A 51 -0.34 7.44 -19.30
CA ARG A 51 0.16 7.04 -20.61
C ARG A 51 0.48 5.54 -20.76
N GLU A 52 0.82 4.84 -19.68
CA GLU A 52 1.08 3.40 -19.74
C GLU A 52 -0.23 2.65 -20.01
N THR A 53 -0.21 1.71 -20.96
CA THR A 53 -1.37 0.89 -21.30
C THR A 53 -1.40 -0.34 -20.41
N LEU A 54 -2.49 -0.53 -19.68
CA LEU A 54 -2.72 -1.72 -18.87
C LEU A 54 -3.22 -2.89 -19.73
N VAL A 55 -2.79 -4.10 -19.39
CA VAL A 55 -3.24 -5.35 -20.02
C VAL A 55 -3.58 -6.39 -18.95
N VAL A 56 -4.59 -7.22 -19.24
CA VAL A 56 -4.89 -8.39 -18.41
C VAL A 56 -3.81 -9.45 -18.67
N LEU A 57 -3.10 -9.85 -17.62
CA LEU A 57 -2.10 -10.92 -17.68
C LEU A 57 -2.74 -12.28 -17.37
N CYS A 58 -3.67 -12.31 -16.43
CA CYS A 58 -4.47 -13.49 -16.13
C CYS A 58 -5.80 -13.11 -15.51
N LYS A 59 -6.77 -14.03 -15.63
CA LYS A 59 -8.10 -13.90 -15.03
C LYS A 59 -8.61 -15.26 -14.57
N LYS A 60 -9.16 -15.31 -13.37
CA LYS A 60 -9.75 -16.51 -12.77
C LYS A 60 -11.14 -16.20 -12.23
N GLU A 61 -12.03 -17.18 -12.36
CA GLU A 61 -13.36 -17.14 -11.78
C GLU A 61 -13.43 -18.13 -10.62
N TYR A 62 -13.98 -17.68 -9.49
CA TYR A 62 -14.23 -18.50 -8.32
C TYR A 62 -15.71 -18.47 -7.97
N LYS A 63 -16.23 -19.65 -7.62
CA LYS A 63 -17.51 -19.82 -6.96
C LYS A 63 -17.24 -20.10 -5.49
N LEU A 64 -17.41 -19.10 -4.64
CA LEU A 64 -17.27 -19.19 -3.20
C LEU A 64 -18.59 -19.71 -2.59
N PRO A 65 -18.53 -20.45 -1.48
CA PRO A 65 -19.71 -20.85 -0.73
C PRO A 65 -20.53 -19.63 -0.33
N ASP A 66 -21.85 -19.75 -0.35
CA ASP A 66 -22.75 -18.72 0.16
C ASP A 66 -22.65 -18.72 1.70
N THR A 67 -21.71 -17.95 2.22
CA THR A 67 -21.61 -17.68 3.66
C THR A 67 -22.45 -16.46 3.96
N ASP A 68 -23.30 -16.53 4.99
CA ASP A 68 -24.17 -15.44 5.46
C ASP A 68 -23.43 -14.07 5.42
N ASN A 69 -23.72 -13.30 4.35
CA ASN A 69 -23.62 -11.83 4.27
C ASN A 69 -22.29 -11.08 4.14
N GLN A 70 -21.24 -11.58 3.47
CA GLN A 70 -20.11 -10.65 3.14
C GLN A 70 -19.61 -10.64 1.70
N LEU A 71 -19.77 -11.72 0.93
CA LEU A 71 -19.26 -11.74 -0.44
C LEU A 71 -20.23 -12.48 -1.38
N PRO A 72 -20.71 -11.88 -2.49
CA PRO A 72 -21.40 -12.61 -3.54
C PRO A 72 -20.69 -13.91 -3.93
N SER A 73 -21.45 -14.97 -4.18
CA SER A 73 -20.91 -16.32 -4.44
C SER A 73 -19.97 -16.38 -5.65
N ARG A 74 -20.06 -15.44 -6.60
CA ARG A 74 -19.19 -15.38 -7.78
C ARG A 74 -18.14 -14.28 -7.65
N ARG A 75 -16.88 -14.61 -7.91
CA ARG A 75 -15.74 -13.68 -7.89
C ARG A 75 -14.87 -13.85 -9.13
N PHE A 76 -14.34 -12.72 -9.60
CA PHE A 76 -13.33 -12.68 -10.64
C PHE A 76 -12.07 -12.06 -10.07
N VAL A 77 -10.97 -12.80 -10.11
CA VAL A 77 -9.64 -12.28 -9.81
C VAL A 77 -8.96 -11.96 -11.13
N THR A 78 -8.57 -10.70 -11.33
CA THR A 78 -7.92 -10.23 -12.55
C THR A 78 -6.55 -9.66 -12.20
N PHE A 79 -5.50 -10.23 -12.76
CA PHE A 79 -4.13 -9.72 -12.65
C PHE A 79 -3.80 -8.85 -13.86
N VAL A 80 -3.26 -7.67 -13.59
CA VAL A 80 -3.02 -6.62 -14.56
C VAL A 80 -1.56 -6.19 -14.50
N GLY A 81 -0.95 -6.05 -15.67
CA GLY A 81 0.39 -5.51 -15.85
C GLY A 81 0.40 -4.39 -16.88
N VAL A 82 1.59 -3.86 -17.16
CA VAL A 82 1.79 -2.89 -18.25
C VAL A 82 2.09 -3.62 -19.55
N LYS A 83 1.52 -3.16 -20.66
CA LYS A 83 1.76 -3.71 -21.99
C LYS A 83 3.26 -3.76 -22.29
N GLY A 84 3.76 -4.94 -22.66
CA GLY A 84 5.19 -5.16 -22.94
C GLY A 84 6.03 -5.50 -21.71
N GLN A 85 5.44 -5.54 -20.51
CA GLN A 85 6.05 -6.06 -19.31
C GLN A 85 5.39 -7.39 -18.92
N GLU A 86 6.16 -8.28 -18.32
CA GLU A 86 5.64 -9.55 -17.81
C GLU A 86 5.19 -9.48 -16.35
N ASN A 87 5.55 -8.41 -15.64
CA ASN A 87 5.29 -8.28 -14.22
C ASN A 87 3.83 -7.91 -13.96
N VAL A 88 3.27 -8.57 -12.94
CA VAL A 88 2.00 -8.21 -12.34
C VAL A 88 2.21 -7.00 -11.45
N LEU A 89 1.35 -6.00 -11.60
CA LEU A 89 1.39 -4.78 -10.79
C LEU A 89 0.14 -4.64 -9.94
N ILE A 90 -1.02 -4.97 -10.53
CA ILE A 90 -2.33 -4.77 -9.93
C ILE A 90 -3.10 -6.09 -9.93
N ALA A 91 -3.83 -6.34 -8.86
CA ALA A 91 -4.92 -7.30 -8.84
C ALA A 91 -6.25 -6.60 -8.57
N ALA A 92 -7.30 -7.06 -9.24
CA ALA A 92 -8.67 -6.65 -9.01
C ALA A 92 -9.52 -7.87 -8.64
N ILE A 93 -10.35 -7.72 -7.62
CA ILE A 93 -11.36 -8.73 -7.23
C ILE A 93 -12.73 -8.14 -7.48
N THR A 94 -13.48 -8.69 -8.42
CA THR A 94 -14.78 -8.13 -8.84
C THR A 94 -15.89 -9.17 -8.81
N THR A 95 -17.14 -8.70 -8.75
CA THR A 95 -18.34 -9.55 -8.88
C THR A 95 -18.67 -9.86 -10.33
N GLU A 96 -18.20 -9.01 -11.24
CA GLU A 96 -18.36 -9.15 -12.68
C GLU A 96 -17.00 -9.14 -13.36
N PRO A 97 -16.86 -9.79 -14.53
CA PRO A 97 -15.61 -9.81 -15.25
C PRO A 97 -15.19 -8.40 -15.69
N VAL A 98 -13.94 -7.99 -15.43
CA VAL A 98 -13.38 -6.73 -15.96
C VAL A 98 -13.37 -6.77 -17.49
N SER A 99 -13.90 -5.71 -18.11
CA SER A 99 -14.12 -5.62 -19.56
C SER A 99 -13.02 -4.83 -20.27
N ASP A 100 -12.64 -3.67 -19.71
CA ASP A 100 -11.59 -2.80 -20.22
C ASP A 100 -10.80 -2.22 -19.04
N VAL A 101 -9.63 -2.82 -18.75
CA VAL A 101 -8.79 -2.43 -17.60
C VAL A 101 -8.33 -0.96 -17.66
N ASN A 102 -8.26 -0.33 -18.83
CA ASN A 102 -7.84 1.06 -18.96
C ASN A 102 -8.97 2.05 -18.64
N LYS A 103 -10.23 1.59 -18.64
CA LYS A 103 -11.40 2.39 -18.25
C LYS A 103 -11.92 2.04 -16.87
N ASP A 104 -11.87 0.77 -16.50
CA ASP A 104 -12.55 0.26 -15.31
C ASP A 104 -11.73 0.49 -14.02
N ILE A 105 -10.40 0.56 -14.12
CA ILE A 105 -9.50 0.79 -12.98
C ILE A 105 -9.27 2.30 -12.79
N SER A 106 -9.48 2.78 -11.57
CA SER A 106 -9.26 4.19 -11.23
C SER A 106 -7.78 4.55 -11.25
N ARG A 107 -7.37 5.32 -12.25
CA ARG A 107 -5.99 5.82 -12.40
C ARG A 107 -5.90 7.34 -12.22
N THR A 108 -6.91 7.97 -11.66
CA THR A 108 -6.92 9.39 -11.32
C THR A 108 -7.98 9.61 -10.26
N VAL A 109 -7.88 10.72 -9.52
CA VAL A 109 -9.02 11.17 -8.73
C VAL A 109 -10.10 11.65 -9.70
N GLN A 110 -11.24 10.97 -9.73
CA GLN A 110 -12.40 11.44 -10.46
C GLN A 110 -13.31 12.21 -9.51
N PHE A 111 -13.89 13.33 -9.97
CA PHE A 111 -14.84 14.11 -9.18
C PHE A 111 -16.19 14.16 -9.88
N ARG A 112 -17.25 13.92 -9.12
CA ARG A 112 -18.63 14.21 -9.54
C ARG A 112 -19.12 15.43 -8.76
N GLY A 113 -18.84 16.61 -9.28
CA GLY A 113 -19.09 17.86 -8.55
C GLY A 113 -18.09 18.02 -7.40
N ALA A 114 -18.57 18.05 -6.16
CA ALA A 114 -17.76 18.24 -4.95
C ALA A 114 -17.29 16.91 -4.31
N THR A 115 -17.78 15.77 -4.80
CA THR A 115 -17.50 14.46 -4.22
C THR A 115 -16.49 13.75 -5.10
N SER A 116 -15.41 13.26 -4.51
CA SER A 116 -14.52 12.31 -5.17
C SER A 116 -15.27 11.00 -5.38
N ILE A 117 -15.13 10.43 -6.57
CA ILE A 117 -15.66 9.12 -6.90
C ILE A 117 -14.47 8.19 -7.16
N ALA A 118 -14.48 7.04 -6.49
CA ALA A 118 -13.62 5.93 -6.89
C ALA A 118 -14.10 5.43 -8.27
N GLY A 119 -13.19 4.90 -9.08
CA GLY A 119 -13.54 4.32 -10.38
C GLY A 119 -14.49 3.11 -10.27
N ASN A 120 -14.84 2.53 -11.42
CA ASN A 120 -15.83 1.44 -11.51
C ASN A 120 -15.44 0.21 -10.68
N ILE A 121 -14.14 -0.06 -10.56
CA ILE A 121 -13.60 -1.06 -9.65
C ILE A 121 -13.05 -0.34 -8.42
N GLN A 122 -13.66 -0.60 -7.27
CA GLN A 122 -13.20 -0.08 -5.98
C GLN A 122 -12.31 -1.08 -5.23
N THR A 123 -12.34 -2.35 -5.64
CA THR A 123 -11.66 -3.49 -5.00
C THR A 123 -10.46 -3.96 -5.81
N TRP A 124 -9.56 -3.02 -6.14
CA TRP A 124 -8.27 -3.34 -6.72
C TRP A 124 -7.15 -2.84 -5.82
N GLY A 125 -5.98 -3.42 -5.98
CA GLY A 125 -4.80 -2.98 -5.27
C GLY A 125 -3.53 -3.41 -5.97
N TYR A 126 -2.45 -2.75 -5.59
CA TYR A 126 -1.13 -3.24 -5.94
C TYR A 126 -0.79 -4.43 -5.06
N ILE A 127 -0.09 -5.39 -5.64
CA ILE A 127 0.36 -6.60 -4.95
C ILE A 127 1.86 -6.76 -5.14
N TYR A 128 2.54 -7.25 -4.11
CA TYR A 128 3.97 -7.48 -4.14
C TYR A 128 4.32 -8.75 -3.39
N ASP A 129 5.29 -9.46 -3.95
CA ASP A 129 6.09 -10.48 -3.28
C ASP A 129 7.43 -9.80 -2.92
N ARG A 130 7.62 -9.48 -1.63
CA ARG A 130 8.80 -8.75 -1.13
C ARG A 130 9.99 -9.68 -0.92
N ASN A 131 9.76 -10.94 -0.58
CA ASN A 131 10.82 -11.92 -0.28
C ASN A 131 11.20 -12.81 -1.50
N GLN A 132 10.46 -12.72 -2.60
CA GLN A 132 10.63 -13.46 -3.86
C GLN A 132 10.37 -14.97 -3.78
N ASP A 133 9.49 -15.41 -2.86
CA ASP A 133 9.13 -16.83 -2.73
C ASP A 133 7.96 -17.27 -3.63
N GLY A 134 7.37 -16.34 -4.37
CA GLY A 134 6.22 -16.56 -5.25
C GLY A 134 4.87 -16.33 -4.59
N ILE A 135 4.86 -15.87 -3.33
CA ILE A 135 3.67 -15.59 -2.53
C ILE A 135 3.57 -14.08 -2.35
N ILE A 136 2.37 -13.54 -2.57
CA ILE A 136 2.05 -12.16 -2.26
C ILE A 136 2.11 -12.01 -0.73
N ASP A 137 2.94 -11.10 -0.25
CA ASP A 137 3.11 -10.77 1.17
C ASP A 137 2.77 -9.30 1.48
N TYR A 138 2.37 -8.53 0.46
CA TYR A 138 2.01 -7.13 0.61
C TYR A 138 0.90 -6.71 -0.37
N LEU A 139 -0.09 -5.99 0.16
CA LEU A 139 -1.23 -5.44 -0.57
C LEU A 139 -1.33 -3.93 -0.33
N ALA A 140 -1.60 -3.16 -1.39
CA ALA A 140 -2.03 -1.76 -1.29
C ALA A 140 -3.37 -1.60 -2.01
N LEU A 141 -4.46 -1.70 -1.25
CA LEU A 141 -5.83 -1.69 -1.76
C LEU A 141 -6.33 -0.25 -1.89
N LEU A 142 -6.97 0.09 -3.01
CA LEU A 142 -7.58 1.40 -3.19
C LEU A 142 -8.73 1.58 -2.19
N GLY A 143 -8.57 2.51 -1.24
CA GLY A 143 -9.63 2.91 -0.31
C GLY A 143 -10.54 4.02 -0.85
N GLY A 144 -10.13 4.68 -1.94
CA GLY A 144 -10.87 5.73 -2.60
C GLY A 144 -10.00 6.96 -2.87
N ALA A 145 -10.60 8.15 -2.83
CA ALA A 145 -9.87 9.39 -2.92
C ALA A 145 -10.43 10.40 -1.90
N ALA A 146 -9.54 11.10 -1.20
CA ALA A 146 -9.94 12.02 -0.14
C ALA A 146 -8.92 13.17 0.00
N PRO A 147 -9.37 14.35 0.42
CA PRO A 147 -8.48 15.47 0.74
C PRO A 147 -7.77 15.24 2.08
N PHE A 148 -6.48 15.57 2.13
CA PHE A 148 -5.67 15.48 3.34
C PHE A 148 -5.67 16.81 4.08
N TRP A 149 -5.94 16.78 5.39
CA TRP A 149 -5.97 17.98 6.20
C TRP A 149 -4.62 18.70 6.22
N THR A 150 -4.63 20.01 6.02
CA THR A 150 -3.45 20.88 6.09
C THR A 150 -3.68 22.00 7.10
N GLU A 151 -2.60 22.55 7.66
CA GLU A 151 -2.69 23.63 8.66
C GLU A 151 -3.26 24.94 8.07
N ASP A 152 -3.13 25.11 6.75
CA ASP A 152 -3.63 26.27 5.99
C ASP A 152 -5.14 26.17 5.65
N MET A 153 -5.84 25.14 6.16
CA MET A 153 -7.26 24.97 5.91
C MET A 153 -8.10 26.11 6.52
N PRO A 154 -9.01 26.73 5.75
CA PRO A 154 -9.90 27.75 6.28
C PRO A 154 -10.75 27.21 7.45
N LYS A 155 -10.80 27.95 8.56
CA LYS A 155 -11.58 27.57 9.74
C LYS A 155 -13.08 27.46 9.46
N ASP A 156 -13.56 28.22 8.48
CA ASP A 156 -14.93 28.26 7.99
C ASP A 156 -15.21 27.27 6.86
N TYR A 157 -14.26 26.36 6.54
CA TYR A 157 -14.57 25.26 5.63
C TYR A 157 -15.80 24.53 6.18
N PRO A 158 -16.79 24.18 5.36
CA PRO A 158 -18.05 23.64 5.86
C PRO A 158 -17.91 22.20 6.37
N GLU A 159 -18.84 21.80 7.23
CA GLU A 159 -19.00 20.41 7.66
C GLU A 159 -19.53 19.53 6.52
N ARG A 160 -19.44 18.21 6.71
CA ARG A 160 -19.99 17.19 5.80
C ARG A 160 -21.49 17.47 5.56
N GLY A 161 -21.91 17.34 4.31
CA GLY A 161 -23.32 17.49 3.90
C GLY A 161 -23.74 18.91 3.48
N PHE A 162 -22.92 19.92 3.72
CA PHE A 162 -23.17 21.28 3.22
C PHE A 162 -22.68 21.45 1.77
N GLN A 163 -23.36 22.32 1.01
CA GLN A 163 -22.93 22.65 -0.35
C GLN A 163 -21.66 23.51 -0.32
N LEU A 164 -20.64 23.08 -1.08
CA LEU A 164 -19.38 23.80 -1.22
C LEU A 164 -19.51 24.94 -2.22
N THR A 165 -18.94 26.10 -1.88
CA THR A 165 -18.68 27.17 -2.86
C THR A 165 -17.67 26.72 -3.93
N PRO A 166 -17.60 27.39 -5.10
CA PRO A 166 -16.56 27.09 -6.10
C PRO A 166 -15.14 27.07 -5.53
N GLN A 167 -14.77 28.03 -4.71
CA GLN A 167 -13.43 28.12 -4.11
C GLN A 167 -13.15 26.97 -3.13
N GLN A 168 -14.14 26.59 -2.32
CA GLN A 168 -14.02 25.43 -1.42
C GLN A 168 -13.91 24.11 -2.21
N ARG A 169 -14.57 24.00 -3.37
CA ARG A 169 -14.40 22.84 -4.25
C ARG A 169 -13.00 22.76 -4.83
N GLU A 170 -12.44 23.88 -5.27
CA GLU A 170 -11.05 23.94 -5.75
C GLU A 170 -10.06 23.53 -4.67
N LEU A 171 -10.27 23.99 -3.43
CA LEU A 171 -9.48 23.56 -2.27
C LEU A 171 -9.59 22.06 -2.02
N LEU A 172 -10.81 21.50 -2.02
CA LEU A 172 -11.02 20.06 -1.86
C LEU A 172 -10.29 19.26 -2.95
N VAL A 173 -10.46 19.66 -4.21
CA VAL A 173 -9.86 18.98 -5.36
C VAL A 173 -8.35 19.06 -5.30
N GLY A 174 -7.80 20.25 -5.00
CA GLY A 174 -6.36 20.50 -4.93
C GLY A 174 -5.64 19.73 -3.80
N HIS A 175 -6.36 19.32 -2.77
CA HIS A 175 -5.80 18.55 -1.64
C HIS A 175 -6.13 17.06 -1.68
N SER A 176 -6.94 16.62 -2.65
CA SER A 176 -7.36 15.23 -2.79
C SER A 176 -6.29 14.36 -3.43
N ASN A 177 -6.07 13.19 -2.83
CA ASN A 177 -5.23 12.14 -3.38
C ASN A 177 -5.99 10.82 -3.45
N LEU A 178 -5.56 9.89 -4.31
CA LEU A 178 -5.95 8.49 -4.13
C LEU A 178 -5.39 8.02 -2.79
N VAL A 179 -6.20 7.28 -2.05
CA VAL A 179 -5.84 6.70 -0.77
C VAL A 179 -5.74 5.19 -0.94
N PHE A 180 -4.63 4.65 -0.49
CA PHE A 180 -4.40 3.21 -0.43
C PHE A 180 -4.32 2.78 1.03
N ASN A 181 -5.03 1.70 1.35
CA ASN A 181 -4.89 0.99 2.61
C ASN A 181 -3.88 -0.13 2.40
N HIS A 182 -2.85 -0.14 3.21
CA HIS A 182 -1.71 -1.05 3.05
C HIS A 182 -1.85 -2.19 4.03
N TRP A 183 -1.56 -3.40 3.59
CA TRP A 183 -1.57 -4.62 4.40
C TRP A 183 -0.29 -5.39 4.11
N ALA A 184 0.35 -5.92 5.14
CA ALA A 184 1.62 -6.60 5.04
C ALA A 184 1.65 -7.86 5.92
N ASP A 185 2.27 -8.90 5.39
CA ASP A 185 2.73 -10.11 6.07
C ASP A 185 4.24 -9.95 6.30
N ASP A 186 4.62 -9.31 7.40
CA ASP A 186 6.01 -8.91 7.68
C ASP A 186 6.91 -10.06 8.12
N ASN A 187 6.36 -11.18 8.58
CA ASN A 187 7.12 -12.40 8.87
C ASN A 187 7.11 -13.44 7.74
N PHE A 188 6.34 -13.20 6.67
CA PHE A 188 6.21 -14.06 5.49
C PHE A 188 5.60 -15.44 5.80
N ASP A 189 4.67 -15.52 6.75
CA ASP A 189 4.00 -16.78 7.13
C ASP A 189 2.68 -17.03 6.38
N GLY A 190 2.32 -16.14 5.45
CA GLY A 190 1.09 -16.13 4.69
C GLY A 190 -0.07 -15.40 5.38
N LYS A 191 0.17 -14.75 6.52
CA LYS A 191 -0.83 -13.95 7.24
C LYS A 191 -0.38 -12.50 7.39
N LEU A 192 -1.33 -11.62 7.18
CA LEU A 192 -1.16 -10.19 7.42
C LEU A 192 -1.00 -9.93 8.91
N ASP A 193 0.06 -9.20 9.27
CA ASP A 193 0.40 -8.80 10.62
C ASP A 193 0.55 -7.28 10.76
N GLY A 194 0.57 -6.53 9.65
CA GLY A 194 0.68 -5.08 9.63
C GLY A 194 -0.34 -4.42 8.71
N VAL A 195 -0.84 -3.24 9.11
CA VAL A 195 -1.74 -2.42 8.30
C VAL A 195 -1.44 -0.93 8.45
N VAL A 196 -1.60 -0.20 7.34
CA VAL A 196 -1.70 1.26 7.33
C VAL A 196 -3.06 1.66 6.76
N HIS A 197 -3.86 2.38 7.55
CA HIS A 197 -5.21 2.81 7.19
C HIS A 197 -5.37 4.32 7.39
N VAL A 198 -6.26 4.96 6.62
CA VAL A 198 -6.65 6.36 6.92
C VAL A 198 -7.76 6.42 7.97
N ASP A 199 -7.71 7.48 8.77
CA ASP A 199 -8.74 7.89 9.74
C ASP A 199 -9.26 9.28 9.32
N MET A 200 -10.54 9.36 9.01
CA MET A 200 -11.22 10.59 8.59
C MET A 200 -11.65 11.43 9.80
N PHE A 201 -11.83 12.74 9.60
CA PHE A 201 -12.64 13.51 10.54
C PHE A 201 -14.11 13.03 10.48
N LEU A 202 -14.79 13.01 11.62
CA LEU A 202 -16.21 12.63 11.67
C LEU A 202 -17.07 13.70 10.99
N GLU A 203 -16.77 14.96 11.29
CA GLU A 203 -17.55 16.13 10.90
C GLU A 203 -17.19 16.62 9.48
N ARG A 204 -16.11 16.12 8.90
CA ARG A 204 -15.53 16.63 7.65
C ARG A 204 -15.02 15.49 6.78
N ASP A 205 -15.24 15.56 5.47
CA ASP A 205 -14.71 14.60 4.50
C ASP A 205 -13.20 14.76 4.24
N TRP A 206 -12.40 14.85 5.29
CA TRP A 206 -10.96 15.06 5.23
C TRP A 206 -10.23 13.97 6.02
N VAL A 207 -9.11 13.51 5.47
CA VAL A 207 -8.20 12.60 6.17
C VAL A 207 -7.56 13.39 7.32
N LYS A 208 -7.84 12.95 8.55
CA LYS A 208 -7.25 13.50 9.77
C LYS A 208 -5.82 13.02 9.92
N ARG A 209 -5.62 11.72 9.74
CA ARG A 209 -4.35 11.02 9.95
C ARG A 209 -4.36 9.66 9.26
N ARG A 210 -3.18 9.04 9.22
CA ARG A 210 -2.97 7.63 8.94
C ARG A 210 -2.68 6.92 10.25
N LEU A 211 -3.19 5.71 10.38
CA LEU A 211 -2.97 4.79 11.48
C LEU A 211 -2.08 3.67 10.98
N VAL A 212 -1.15 3.25 11.82
CA VAL A 212 -0.37 2.01 11.66
C VAL A 212 -0.76 1.10 12.81
N VAL A 213 -1.17 -0.11 12.49
CA VAL A 213 -1.47 -1.17 13.46
C VAL A 213 -0.70 -2.40 13.05
N GLN A 214 0.03 -3.01 13.98
CA GLN A 214 0.89 -4.15 13.69
C GLN A 214 0.95 -5.11 14.87
N SER A 215 1.03 -6.42 14.59
CA SER A 215 1.40 -7.47 15.53
C SER A 215 2.90 -7.74 15.44
N SER A 216 3.69 -7.10 16.31
CA SER A 216 5.16 -7.22 16.27
C SER A 216 5.68 -8.59 16.73
N LYS A 217 4.82 -9.38 17.38
CA LYS A 217 5.10 -10.73 17.87
C LYS A 217 4.45 -11.83 17.02
N PHE A 218 3.72 -11.47 15.97
CA PHE A 218 3.07 -12.40 15.04
C PHE A 218 2.14 -13.40 15.73
N ASN A 219 1.38 -12.92 16.70
CA ASN A 219 0.51 -13.73 17.55
C ASN A 219 -0.93 -13.19 17.59
N ASP A 220 -1.31 -12.41 16.58
CA ASP A 220 -2.58 -11.67 16.47
C ASP A 220 -2.78 -10.58 17.55
N ASP A 221 -1.80 -10.34 18.44
CA ASP A 221 -1.83 -9.19 19.34
C ASP A 221 -1.31 -7.96 18.60
N PHE A 222 -2.18 -7.01 18.28
CA PHE A 222 -1.82 -5.77 17.57
C PHE A 222 -1.18 -4.74 18.51
N ASP A 223 0.04 -5.03 18.96
CA ASP A 223 0.74 -4.33 20.04
C ASP A 223 1.50 -3.05 19.60
N VAL A 224 1.67 -2.84 18.30
CA VAL A 224 2.27 -1.62 17.76
C VAL A 224 1.20 -0.77 17.10
N VAL A 225 0.86 0.35 17.75
CA VAL A 225 -0.09 1.33 17.23
C VAL A 225 0.57 2.70 17.13
N SER A 226 0.49 3.34 15.96
CA SER A 226 0.98 4.70 15.76
C SER A 226 0.16 5.46 14.73
N SER A 227 0.30 6.79 14.71
CA SER A 227 -0.39 7.64 13.74
C SER A 227 0.50 8.75 13.25
N PHE A 228 0.16 9.27 12.07
CA PHE A 228 0.84 10.39 11.47
C PHE A 228 -0.06 11.12 10.48
N ARG A 229 0.14 12.42 10.28
CA ARG A 229 -0.69 13.20 9.35
C ARG A 229 -0.34 12.96 7.89
N ARG A 230 0.94 13.11 7.53
CA ARG A 230 1.40 13.02 6.14
C ARG A 230 2.50 11.99 5.95
N ARG A 231 3.53 12.02 6.78
CA ARG A 231 4.67 11.09 6.75
C ARG A 231 4.78 10.37 8.08
N PRO A 232 5.24 9.11 8.12
CA PRO A 232 5.44 8.36 9.37
C PRO A 232 6.38 8.99 10.41
N ARG A 233 7.15 10.01 10.01
CA ARG A 233 8.01 10.80 10.91
C ARG A 233 7.32 12.04 11.50
N ASP A 234 6.13 12.38 11.02
CA ASP A 234 5.37 13.55 11.47
C ASP A 234 4.74 13.30 12.86
N ILE A 235 4.14 14.36 13.42
CA ILE A 235 3.46 14.39 14.72
C ILE A 235 2.65 13.11 14.95
N LYS A 236 2.94 12.41 16.05
CA LYS A 236 2.20 11.25 16.52
C LYS A 236 1.10 11.74 17.45
N ASP A 237 -0.13 11.81 16.94
CA ASP A 237 -1.30 12.04 17.78
C ASP A 237 -1.49 10.85 18.72
N SER A 238 -2.06 11.08 19.91
CA SER A 238 -2.53 9.99 20.77
C SER A 238 -3.65 9.21 20.06
N ILE A 239 -3.65 7.89 20.23
CA ILE A 239 -4.61 6.97 19.63
C ILE A 239 -5.15 6.12 20.76
N ASP A 240 -6.48 6.10 20.88
CA ASP A 240 -7.14 5.19 21.79
C ASP A 240 -7.02 3.77 21.23
N VAL A 241 -6.59 2.83 22.07
CA VAL A 241 -6.45 1.41 21.73
C VAL A 241 -7.36 0.62 22.67
N TYR A 242 -8.15 -0.28 22.10
CA TYR A 242 -9.09 -1.15 22.81
C TYR A 242 -8.73 -2.62 22.57
N ASP A 243 -9.28 -3.51 23.38
CA ASP A 243 -9.04 -4.96 23.28
C ASP A 243 -9.47 -5.54 21.91
N ASP A 244 -10.45 -4.92 21.26
CA ASP A 244 -10.98 -5.33 19.95
C ASP A 244 -10.35 -4.55 18.77
N GLY A 245 -9.43 -3.61 19.03
CA GLY A 245 -8.61 -2.95 18.02
C GLY A 245 -8.53 -1.43 18.16
N VAL A 246 -8.23 -0.77 17.04
CA VAL A 246 -8.07 0.69 16.97
C VAL A 246 -9.25 1.32 16.23
N PRO A 247 -9.99 2.27 16.83
CA PRO A 247 -11.12 2.89 16.17
C PRO A 247 -10.66 3.84 15.06
N PHE A 248 -11.42 3.89 13.98
CA PHE A 248 -11.19 4.85 12.90
C PHE A 248 -12.48 5.15 12.12
N TYR A 249 -12.47 6.25 11.37
CA TYR A 249 -13.53 6.58 10.41
C TYR A 249 -13.06 6.30 8.97
N PRO A 250 -13.64 5.32 8.27
CA PRO A 250 -13.32 5.03 6.88
C PRO A 250 -13.74 6.14 5.92
N ILE A 251 -13.10 6.19 4.75
CA ILE A 251 -13.53 7.09 3.65
C ILE A 251 -14.99 6.80 3.29
N GLY A 252 -15.79 7.86 3.20
CA GLY A 252 -17.19 7.79 2.77
C GLY A 252 -18.15 7.19 3.79
N LYS A 253 -17.68 6.81 4.99
CA LYS A 253 -18.54 6.28 6.07
C LYS A 253 -18.70 7.30 7.19
N GLN A 254 -19.88 7.28 7.81
CA GLN A 254 -20.19 8.06 9.02
C GLN A 254 -20.00 7.23 10.29
N GLU A 255 -20.14 5.92 10.17
CA GLU A 255 -19.96 4.99 11.27
C GLU A 255 -18.48 4.73 11.53
N ARG A 256 -18.16 4.60 12.81
CA ARG A 256 -16.81 4.25 13.29
C ARG A 256 -16.61 2.76 13.12
N GLU A 257 -15.47 2.37 12.56
CA GLU A 257 -15.05 0.98 12.44
C GLU A 257 -13.86 0.67 13.36
N MET A 258 -13.60 -0.61 13.55
CA MET A 258 -12.48 -1.11 14.35
C MET A 258 -11.44 -1.78 13.45
N LEU A 259 -10.22 -1.27 13.51
CA LEU A 259 -9.04 -1.86 12.90
C LEU A 259 -8.46 -2.90 13.87
N GLY A 260 -8.98 -4.12 13.77
CA GLY A 260 -8.63 -5.23 14.65
C GLY A 260 -8.77 -6.58 13.94
N LYS A 261 -8.79 -7.67 14.73
CA LYS A 261 -8.71 -9.05 14.21
C LYS A 261 -9.73 -9.36 13.10
N PRO A 262 -11.02 -8.99 13.20
CA PRO A 262 -11.99 -9.29 12.13
C PRO A 262 -11.59 -8.69 10.77
N MET A 263 -10.98 -7.52 10.76
CA MET A 263 -10.54 -6.87 9.52
C MET A 263 -9.29 -7.53 8.94
N PHE A 264 -8.36 -7.95 9.80
CA PHE A 264 -7.20 -8.76 9.38
C PHE A 264 -7.64 -10.12 8.82
N ASP A 265 -8.59 -10.79 9.46
CA ASP A 265 -9.13 -12.08 9.00
C ASP A 265 -9.79 -11.94 7.61
N ASP A 266 -10.59 -10.90 7.40
CA ASP A 266 -11.17 -10.58 6.08
C ASP A 266 -10.07 -10.37 5.01
N LYS A 267 -9.02 -9.63 5.35
CA LYS A 267 -7.93 -9.33 4.42
C LYS A 267 -7.03 -10.54 4.17
N ASN A 268 -6.87 -11.42 5.15
CA ASN A 268 -6.21 -12.73 4.99
C ASN A 268 -6.97 -13.63 4.02
N ASN A 269 -8.31 -13.63 4.08
CA ASN A 269 -9.12 -14.37 3.11
C ASN A 269 -8.94 -13.83 1.68
N LEU A 270 -8.87 -12.50 1.53
CA LEU A 270 -8.57 -11.86 0.25
C LEU A 270 -7.16 -12.21 -0.24
N LEU A 271 -6.15 -12.16 0.64
CA LEU A 271 -4.77 -12.53 0.32
C LEU A 271 -4.68 -13.99 -0.14
N ALA A 272 -5.31 -14.91 0.57
CA ALA A 272 -5.36 -16.33 0.22
C ALA A 272 -6.01 -16.55 -1.15
N LEU A 273 -7.10 -15.84 -1.46
CA LEU A 273 -7.75 -15.90 -2.77
C LEU A 273 -6.83 -15.39 -3.88
N LEU A 274 -6.09 -14.30 -3.64
CA LEU A 274 -5.12 -13.75 -4.59
C LEU A 274 -3.96 -14.73 -4.82
N ASN A 275 -3.37 -15.28 -3.77
CA ASN A 275 -2.25 -16.23 -3.88
C ASN A 275 -2.65 -17.51 -4.61
N ARG A 276 -3.83 -18.05 -4.31
CA ARG A 276 -4.40 -19.18 -5.06
C ARG A 276 -4.53 -18.85 -6.55
N ALA A 277 -5.10 -17.69 -6.87
CA ALA A 277 -5.28 -17.28 -8.25
C ALA A 277 -3.95 -17.04 -8.98
N ALA A 278 -2.97 -16.47 -8.29
CA ALA A 278 -1.63 -16.24 -8.84
C ALA A 278 -0.96 -17.57 -9.20
N SER A 279 -1.04 -18.56 -8.32
CA SER A 279 -0.50 -19.89 -8.58
C SER A 279 -1.21 -20.61 -9.73
N GLU A 280 -2.55 -20.58 -9.76
CA GLU A 280 -3.32 -21.15 -10.88
C GLU A 280 -3.07 -20.43 -12.23
N CYS A 281 -2.49 -19.23 -12.19
CA CYS A 281 -2.07 -18.45 -13.35
C CYS A 281 -0.56 -18.57 -13.67
N ASN A 282 0.22 -19.32 -12.86
CA ASN A 282 1.68 -19.42 -12.94
C ASN A 282 2.37 -18.04 -12.91
N LEU A 283 1.96 -17.17 -11.99
CA LEU A 283 2.46 -15.80 -11.86
C LEU A 283 3.56 -15.64 -10.81
N GLU A 284 4.00 -16.69 -10.14
CA GLU A 284 4.92 -16.64 -8.98
C GLU A 284 6.17 -15.79 -9.28
N LYS A 285 6.79 -15.98 -10.44
CA LYS A 285 8.00 -15.24 -10.84
C LYS A 285 7.74 -13.80 -11.33
N LYS A 286 6.47 -13.44 -11.50
CA LYS A 286 5.99 -12.19 -12.10
C LYS A 286 5.40 -11.22 -11.07
N LEU A 287 5.29 -11.62 -9.80
CA LEU A 287 4.76 -10.79 -8.70
C LEU A 287 5.75 -9.72 -8.18
N ASN A 288 6.95 -9.68 -8.76
CA ASN A 288 7.98 -8.71 -8.41
C ASN A 288 7.68 -7.35 -9.05
N GLY A 289 6.97 -6.50 -8.31
CA GLY A 289 6.41 -5.22 -8.79
C GLY A 289 7.42 -4.08 -9.03
N LEU A 290 8.73 -4.33 -9.03
CA LEU A 290 9.68 -3.30 -9.44
C LEU A 290 10.26 -3.66 -10.81
N PRO A 291 10.01 -2.85 -11.88
CA PRO A 291 10.89 -2.92 -13.03
C PRO A 291 12.31 -2.70 -12.51
N LYS A 292 13.21 -3.66 -12.79
CA LYS A 292 14.64 -3.42 -12.61
C LYS A 292 14.91 -2.14 -13.39
N LYS A 293 15.24 -1.05 -12.70
CA LYS A 293 15.88 0.07 -13.40
C LYS A 293 17.11 -0.54 -14.04
N GLU A 294 17.12 -0.65 -15.36
CA GLU A 294 18.37 -0.69 -16.08
C GLU A 294 19.09 0.58 -15.64
N ALA A 295 20.20 0.39 -14.92
CA ALA A 295 21.06 1.47 -14.53
C ALA A 295 21.70 2.00 -15.82
N GLU A 296 21.09 3.03 -16.40
CA GLU A 296 21.78 3.94 -17.33
C GLU A 296 22.69 4.90 -16.56
#